data_AF-A0A397A1C8-F1
#
_entry.id   AF-A0A397A1C8-F1
#
_cell.length_a   1.000
_cell.length_b   1.000
_cell.length_c   1.000
_cell.angle_alpha   90.00
_cell.angle_beta   90.00
_cell.angle_gamma   90.00
#
_symmetry.space_group_name_H-M   'P 1'
#
loop_
_entity.id
_entity.type
_entity.pdbx_description
1 polymer ?
#
loop_
_entity_poly.entity_id
_entity_poly.type
_entity_poly.pdbx_seq_one_letter_code
_entity_poly.pdbx_strand_id
1 'polypeptide(L)'
;MGSDNGAKSATHDSGLPALTDAEKKKSYGGLFVILTVPLAIGTAIAYSVYTLGPQATYEKRIKVLLGNELHWACLAIVLLGRTVAFVNFYPTIHKAQIMRGNSGNLRSNPFIYKAIGKDAKENAIVFIDDGEVGAYNRANRSLQHLVENYGSLVAGLFLAGNVFAFPVFVATVVFAVGRIAHQVGYTSGYGGHGLGFALSLFAISTIEGLLLVIGLKGLKLI
;
A
#
# COMPACT_ATOMS: atom_id res chain seq x y z
N MET A 1 12.21 12.90 17.65
CA MET A 1 12.14 13.89 16.55
C MET A 1 11.05 13.41 15.59
N GLY A 2 9.93 14.13 15.54
CA GLY A 2 8.71 13.72 14.85
C GLY A 2 7.40 14.08 15.58
N SER A 3 7.46 14.55 16.84
CA SER A 3 6.45 15.51 17.33
C SER A 3 6.65 16.79 16.53
N ASP A 4 5.58 17.48 16.17
CA ASP A 4 5.62 18.78 15.50
C ASP A 4 6.84 19.59 15.96
N ASN A 5 7.77 19.92 15.03
CA ASN A 5 9.10 20.50 15.30
C ASN A 5 9.03 21.90 15.97
N GLY A 6 8.36 22.05 17.10
CA GLY A 6 8.11 23.33 17.75
C GLY A 6 7.27 24.31 16.93
N ALA A 7 6.77 23.92 15.75
CA ALA A 7 5.82 24.72 15.00
C ALA A 7 4.50 24.70 15.77
N LYS A 8 4.30 25.70 16.62
CA LYS A 8 3.05 26.03 17.34
C LYS A 8 1.93 26.32 16.33
N SER A 9 1.54 25.35 15.50
CA SER A 9 0.27 25.45 14.80
C SER A 9 -0.82 25.30 15.86
N ALA A 10 -1.78 26.21 15.88
CA ALA A 10 -2.90 26.13 16.80
C ALA A 10 -3.51 24.71 16.73
N THR A 11 -3.61 24.06 17.89
CA THR A 11 -4.41 22.85 18.05
C THR A 11 -5.80 23.27 18.52
N HIS A 12 -6.82 22.50 18.16
CA HIS A 12 -8.09 22.58 18.85
C HIS A 12 -7.94 22.07 20.30
N ASP A 13 -8.90 22.39 21.17
CA ASP A 13 -8.96 21.85 22.54
C ASP A 13 -8.95 20.31 22.55
N SER A 14 -9.42 19.68 21.46
CA SER A 14 -9.38 18.23 21.25
C SER A 14 -7.97 17.65 21.08
N GLY A 15 -6.94 18.48 20.92
CA GLY A 15 -5.54 18.07 20.67
C GLY A 15 -5.20 17.82 19.20
N LEU A 16 -6.17 17.95 18.27
CA LEU A 16 -5.93 17.82 16.84
C LEU A 16 -5.46 19.15 16.21
N PRO A 17 -4.66 19.10 15.12
CA PRO A 17 -4.25 20.31 14.41
C PRO A 17 -5.46 21.12 13.89
N ALA A 18 -5.48 22.43 14.12
CA ALA A 18 -6.52 23.30 13.57
C ALA A 18 -6.21 23.64 12.10
N LEU A 19 -6.97 23.09 11.15
CA LEU A 19 -6.78 23.29 9.71
C LEU A 19 -7.71 24.38 9.15
N THR A 20 -7.18 25.18 8.23
CA THR A 20 -7.96 26.12 7.40
C THR A 20 -8.86 25.36 6.41
N ASP A 21 -9.90 26.01 5.89
CA ASP A 21 -10.81 25.38 4.91
C ASP A 21 -10.09 25.01 3.60
N ALA A 22 -9.07 25.78 3.22
CA ALA A 22 -8.21 25.46 2.09
C ALA A 22 -7.41 24.17 2.32
N GLU A 23 -6.90 23.94 3.53
CA GLU A 23 -6.16 22.72 3.90
C GLU A 23 -7.07 21.48 3.98
N LYS A 24 -8.37 21.65 4.28
CA LYS A 24 -9.35 20.54 4.38
C LYS A 24 -9.82 20.01 3.02
N LYS A 25 -9.29 20.52 1.90
CA LYS A 25 -9.73 20.15 0.56
C LYS A 25 -9.41 18.68 0.26
N LYS A 26 -10.46 17.92 -0.07
CA LYS A 26 -10.35 16.52 -0.51
C LYS A 26 -9.63 16.45 -1.86
N SER A 27 -8.68 15.51 -2.00
CA SER A 27 -7.98 15.25 -3.27
C SER A 27 -8.30 13.86 -3.80
N TYR A 28 -9.37 13.76 -4.60
CA TYR A 28 -9.67 12.53 -5.34
C TYR A 28 -8.70 12.29 -6.50
N GLY A 29 -8.12 13.36 -7.07
CA GLY A 29 -7.08 13.26 -8.10
C GLY A 29 -5.83 12.55 -7.59
N GLY A 30 -5.39 12.86 -6.36
CA GLY A 30 -4.29 12.14 -5.71
C GLY A 30 -4.58 10.65 -5.50
N LEU A 31 -5.82 10.32 -5.11
CA LEU A 31 -6.25 8.93 -5.00
C LEU A 31 -6.23 8.23 -6.36
N PHE A 32 -6.70 8.87 -7.43
CA PHE A 32 -6.66 8.27 -8.76
C PHE A 32 -5.22 7.98 -9.21
N VAL A 33 -4.30 8.93 -9.00
CA VAL A 33 -2.88 8.77 -9.35
C VAL A 33 -2.24 7.61 -8.59
N ILE A 34 -2.43 7.52 -7.27
CA ILE A 34 -1.81 6.46 -6.46
C ILE A 34 -2.34 5.06 -6.78
N LEU A 35 -3.57 4.95 -7.30
CA LEU A 35 -4.16 3.68 -7.69
C LEU A 35 -3.77 3.21 -9.10
N THR A 36 -3.55 4.15 -10.01
CA THR A 36 -3.34 3.84 -11.44
C THR A 36 -1.86 3.79 -11.82
N VAL A 37 -1.05 4.73 -11.34
CA VAL A 37 0.36 4.85 -11.74
C VAL A 37 1.18 3.62 -11.34
N PRO A 38 1.10 3.10 -10.10
CA PRO A 38 1.86 1.90 -9.73
C PRO A 38 1.49 0.68 -10.57
N LEU A 39 0.20 0.47 -10.86
CA LEU A 39 -0.25 -0.63 -11.73
C LEU A 39 0.26 -0.45 -13.15
N ALA A 40 0.21 0.76 -13.70
CA ALA A 40 0.72 1.03 -15.05
C ALA A 40 2.22 0.74 -15.15
N ILE A 41 3.02 1.16 -14.16
CA ILE A 41 4.46 0.86 -14.08
C ILE A 41 4.69 -0.65 -13.95
N GLY A 42 3.97 -1.32 -13.05
CA GLY A 42 4.07 -2.76 -12.85
C GLY A 42 3.72 -3.56 -14.11
N THR A 43 2.69 -3.13 -14.83
CA THR A 43 2.26 -3.73 -16.10
C THR A 43 3.27 -3.51 -17.22
N ALA A 44 3.84 -2.31 -17.32
CA ALA A 44 4.90 -2.03 -18.29
C ALA A 44 6.11 -2.95 -18.06
N ILE A 45 6.54 -3.10 -16.80
CA ILE A 45 7.63 -4.01 -16.43
C ILE A 45 7.28 -5.46 -16.74
N ALA A 46 6.07 -5.90 -16.39
CA ALA A 46 5.61 -7.26 -16.67
C ALA A 46 5.60 -7.55 -18.18
N TYR A 47 5.16 -6.60 -19.00
CA TYR A 47 5.18 -6.71 -20.45
C TYR A 47 6.61 -6.75 -21.00
N SER A 48 7.53 -5.95 -20.46
CA SER A 48 8.96 -6.03 -20.78
C SER A 48 9.57 -7.37 -20.40
N VAL A 49 9.24 -7.92 -19.22
CA VAL A 49 9.68 -9.25 -18.79
C VAL A 49 9.18 -10.33 -19.76
N TYR A 50 7.93 -10.25 -20.17
CA TYR A 50 7.32 -11.18 -21.11
C TYR A 50 7.97 -11.12 -22.50
N THR A 51 8.21 -9.92 -23.03
CA THR A 51 8.72 -9.71 -24.40
C THR A 51 10.23 -9.86 -24.52
N LEU A 52 11.00 -9.42 -23.53
CA LEU A 52 12.47 -9.47 -23.55
C LEU A 52 13.02 -10.77 -22.92
N GLY A 53 12.18 -11.53 -22.22
CA GLY A 53 12.53 -12.82 -21.62
C GLY A 53 12.38 -14.00 -22.59
N PRO A 54 12.41 -15.24 -22.08
CA PRO A 54 12.19 -16.45 -22.88
C PRO A 54 10.71 -16.61 -23.26
N GLN A 55 10.21 -15.75 -24.13
CA GLN A 55 8.79 -15.62 -24.48
C GLN A 55 8.14 -16.95 -24.88
N ALA A 56 8.81 -17.79 -25.68
CA ALA A 56 8.30 -19.11 -26.08
C ALA A 56 8.03 -20.03 -24.88
N THR A 57 8.85 -19.93 -23.83
CA THR A 57 8.65 -20.68 -22.57
C THR A 57 7.45 -20.13 -21.80
N TYR A 58 7.32 -18.81 -21.73
CA TYR A 58 6.16 -18.17 -21.08
C TYR A 58 4.86 -18.51 -21.82
N GLU A 59 4.81 -18.41 -23.14
CA GLU A 59 3.66 -18.78 -23.96
C GLU A 59 3.25 -20.24 -23.75
N LYS A 60 4.21 -21.17 -23.69
CA LYS A 60 3.91 -22.58 -23.37
C LYS A 60 3.22 -22.72 -22.02
N ARG A 61 3.70 -22.02 -20.99
CA ARG A 61 3.12 -22.06 -19.63
C ARG A 61 1.77 -21.35 -19.56
N ILE A 62 1.62 -20.22 -20.24
CA ILE A 62 0.34 -19.50 -20.37
C ILE A 62 -0.70 -20.42 -20.99
N LYS A 63 -0.38 -21.13 -22.08
CA LYS A 63 -1.31 -22.09 -22.71
C LYS A 63 -1.82 -23.16 -21.74
N VAL A 64 -0.97 -23.65 -20.84
CA VAL A 64 -1.39 -24.61 -19.79
C VAL A 64 -2.42 -23.98 -18.84
N LEU A 65 -2.20 -22.73 -18.41
CA LEU A 65 -3.18 -22.01 -17.59
C LEU A 65 -4.48 -21.73 -18.34
N LEU A 66 -4.39 -21.36 -19.62
CA LEU A 66 -5.56 -21.09 -20.47
C LEU A 66 -6.41 -22.34 -20.69
N GLY A 67 -5.80 -23.52 -20.79
CA GLY A 67 -6.53 -24.79 -20.88
C GLY A 67 -7.40 -25.11 -19.66
N ASN A 68 -7.11 -24.49 -18.52
CA ASN A 68 -7.89 -24.58 -17.28
C ASN A 68 -8.68 -23.29 -16.98
N GLU A 69 -8.79 -22.38 -17.95
CA GLU A 69 -9.47 -21.08 -17.82
C GLU A 69 -8.94 -20.17 -16.68
N LEU A 70 -7.71 -20.41 -16.21
CA LEU A 70 -7.13 -19.70 -15.05
C LEU A 70 -6.75 -18.24 -15.34
N HIS A 71 -6.88 -17.76 -16.57
CA HIS A 71 -6.74 -16.34 -16.90
C HIS A 71 -7.83 -15.49 -16.20
N TRP A 72 -9.02 -16.03 -15.97
CA TRP A 72 -10.05 -15.37 -15.16
C TRP A 72 -9.63 -15.25 -13.70
N ALA A 73 -8.99 -16.27 -13.14
CA ALA A 73 -8.44 -16.21 -11.79
C ALA A 73 -7.30 -15.16 -11.70
N CYS A 74 -6.47 -15.03 -12.74
CA CYS A 74 -5.47 -13.98 -12.83
C CYS A 74 -6.11 -12.58 -12.81
N LEU A 75 -7.14 -12.34 -13.64
CA LEU A 75 -7.87 -11.07 -13.68
C LEU A 75 -8.61 -10.77 -12.36
N ALA A 76 -9.18 -11.79 -11.71
CA ALA A 76 -9.81 -11.65 -10.41
C ALA A 76 -8.84 -11.18 -9.32
N ILE A 77 -7.60 -11.70 -9.32
CA ILE A 77 -6.56 -11.25 -8.38
C ILE A 77 -6.14 -9.82 -8.65
N VAL A 78 -6.01 -9.41 -9.93
CA VAL A 78 -5.72 -8.00 -10.28
C VAL A 78 -6.83 -7.09 -9.78
N LEU A 79 -8.10 -7.46 -10.01
CA LEU A 79 -9.25 -6.69 -9.52
C LEU A 79 -9.26 -6.61 -8.00
N LEU A 80 -9.04 -7.73 -7.30
CA LEU A 80 -8.94 -7.77 -5.84
C LEU A 80 -7.82 -6.86 -5.34
N GLY A 81 -6.64 -6.91 -5.95
CA GLY A 81 -5.51 -6.03 -5.63
C GLY A 81 -5.87 -4.56 -5.77
N ARG A 82 -6.59 -4.19 -6.84
CA ARG A 82 -7.09 -2.82 -7.03
C ARG A 82 -8.15 -2.42 -6.00
N THR A 83 -9.04 -3.33 -5.63
CA THR A 83 -10.02 -3.10 -4.55
C THR A 83 -9.31 -2.87 -3.22
N VAL A 84 -8.35 -3.72 -2.87
CA VAL A 84 -7.54 -3.59 -1.65
C VAL A 84 -6.78 -2.26 -1.64
N ALA A 85 -6.14 -1.88 -2.75
CA ALA A 85 -5.46 -0.61 -2.87
C ALA A 85 -6.43 0.57 -2.68
N PHE A 86 -7.61 0.54 -3.32
CA PHE A 86 -8.62 1.58 -3.16
C PHE A 86 -9.06 1.73 -1.71
N VAL A 87 -9.43 0.62 -1.05
CA VAL A 87 -9.91 0.63 0.34
C VAL A 87 -8.82 1.12 1.30
N ASN A 88 -7.55 0.75 1.08
CA ASN A 88 -6.44 1.22 1.90
C ASN A 88 -6.13 2.71 1.72
N PHE A 89 -6.27 3.24 0.50
CA PHE A 89 -5.97 4.64 0.22
C PHE A 89 -7.16 5.59 0.39
N TYR A 90 -8.40 5.10 0.38
CA TYR A 90 -9.59 5.92 0.56
C TYR A 90 -9.56 6.77 1.86
N PRO A 91 -9.15 6.23 3.03
CA PRO A 91 -9.04 7.02 4.26
C PRO A 91 -8.08 8.21 4.15
N THR A 92 -7.12 8.22 3.22
CA THR A 92 -6.18 9.33 3.07
C THR A 92 -6.87 10.64 2.67
N ILE A 93 -8.00 10.55 1.96
CA ILE A 93 -8.85 11.70 1.61
C ILE A 93 -9.37 12.38 2.88
N HIS A 94 -9.86 11.59 3.83
CA HIS A 94 -10.41 12.08 5.09
C HIS A 94 -9.32 12.47 6.09
N LYS A 95 -8.22 11.71 6.11
CA LYS A 95 -7.05 12.00 6.94
C LYS A 95 -6.50 13.40 6.68
N ALA A 96 -6.45 13.83 5.41
CA ALA A 96 -6.01 15.18 5.05
C ALA A 96 -6.87 16.29 5.68
N GLN A 97 -8.11 15.99 6.09
CA GLN A 97 -9.03 16.96 6.68
C GLN A 97 -8.85 17.11 8.20
N ILE A 98 -8.10 16.22 8.84
CA ILE A 98 -7.87 16.20 10.30
C ILE A 98 -6.39 16.20 10.68
N MET A 99 -5.50 15.94 9.73
CA MET A 99 -4.05 15.91 9.92
C MET A 99 -3.35 16.53 8.71
N ARG A 100 -2.40 17.43 8.96
CA ARG A 100 -1.54 17.98 7.91
C ARG A 100 -0.56 16.94 7.40
N GLY A 101 0.02 17.17 6.22
CA GLY A 101 1.12 16.36 5.69
C GLY A 101 2.32 16.30 6.65
N ASN A 102 2.57 17.38 7.39
CA ASN A 102 3.66 17.53 8.34
C ASN A 102 3.28 17.22 9.80
N SER A 103 2.10 16.64 10.09
CA SER A 103 1.68 16.24 11.45
C SER A 103 2.45 15.03 12.02
N GLY A 104 3.68 14.77 11.54
CA GLY A 104 4.61 13.80 12.10
C GLY A 104 4.02 12.47 12.54
N ASN A 105 4.35 12.07 13.77
CA ASN A 105 3.96 10.79 14.36
C ASN A 105 2.45 10.63 14.58
N LEU A 106 1.68 11.72 14.71
CA LEU A 106 0.22 11.66 14.80
C LEU A 106 -0.39 10.97 13.57
N ARG A 107 0.25 11.11 12.39
CA ARG A 107 -0.16 10.43 11.16
C ARG A 107 0.02 8.92 11.20
N SER A 108 0.72 8.36 12.18
CA SER A 108 0.79 6.91 12.35
C SER A 108 -0.50 6.32 12.92
N ASN A 109 -1.35 7.15 13.54
CA ASN A 109 -2.65 6.75 14.09
C ASN A 109 -3.69 6.58 12.98
N PRO A 110 -4.19 5.35 12.72
CA PRO A 110 -5.25 5.12 11.74
C PRO A 110 -6.64 5.47 12.28
N PHE A 111 -6.80 5.51 13.60
CA PHE A 111 -8.06 5.77 14.28
C PHE A 111 -7.89 6.87 15.32
N ILE A 112 -8.94 7.69 15.46
CA ILE A 112 -9.05 8.71 16.50
C ILE A 112 -10.33 8.40 17.28
N TYR A 113 -10.18 8.15 18.58
CA TYR A 113 -11.29 7.78 19.45
C TYR A 113 -11.71 8.97 20.33
N LYS A 114 -12.90 8.90 20.91
CA LYS A 114 -13.37 9.82 21.96
C LYS A 114 -13.78 9.03 23.19
N ALA A 115 -13.56 9.57 24.38
CA ALA A 115 -14.14 9.01 25.59
C ALA A 115 -15.66 9.27 25.61
N ILE A 116 -16.45 8.31 26.09
CA ILE A 116 -17.90 8.46 26.29
C ILE A 116 -18.22 8.05 27.73
N GLY A 117 -18.90 8.91 28.48
CA GLY A 117 -19.28 8.65 29.87
C GLY A 117 -19.47 9.93 30.68
N LYS A 118 -20.04 9.80 31.89
CA LYS A 118 -20.06 10.90 32.86
C LYS A 118 -18.61 11.29 33.18
N ASP A 119 -18.30 12.58 33.10
CA ASP A 119 -16.97 13.15 33.36
C ASP A 119 -15.88 12.79 32.31
N ALA A 120 -16.27 12.27 31.13
CA ALA A 120 -15.35 12.01 30.03
C ALA A 120 -14.80 13.33 29.46
N LYS A 121 -13.46 13.43 29.31
CA LYS A 121 -12.82 14.56 28.64
C LYS A 121 -13.20 14.58 27.16
N GLU A 122 -13.48 15.75 26.61
CA GLU A 122 -13.83 15.95 25.19
C GLU A 122 -12.64 15.78 24.20
N ASN A 123 -11.50 15.28 24.70
CA ASN A 123 -10.27 15.18 23.92
C ASN A 123 -10.27 13.94 23.01
N ALA A 124 -9.54 14.06 21.91
CA ALA A 124 -9.21 12.90 21.08
C ALA A 124 -8.30 11.94 21.87
N ILE A 125 -8.63 10.64 21.80
CA ILE A 125 -7.77 9.56 22.27
C ILE A 125 -7.03 9.01 21.06
N VAL A 126 -5.69 9.06 21.13
CA VAL A 126 -4.77 8.60 20.09
C VAL A 126 -3.76 7.63 20.70
N PHE A 127 -3.09 6.81 19.88
CA PHE A 127 -1.98 6.02 20.40
C PHE A 127 -0.84 6.94 20.83
N ILE A 128 -0.13 6.53 21.88
CA ILE A 128 1.14 7.12 22.24
C ILE A 128 2.05 6.97 21.02
N ASP A 129 2.54 8.09 20.51
CA ASP A 129 3.23 8.18 19.23
C ASP A 129 4.68 8.63 19.38
N ASP A 130 5.14 8.83 20.61
CA ASP A 130 6.52 9.20 20.94
C ASP A 130 7.20 8.20 21.90
N GLY A 131 8.52 8.29 21.98
CA GLY A 131 9.36 7.43 22.81
C GLY A 131 9.31 5.96 22.41
N GLU A 132 9.68 5.09 23.35
CA GLU A 132 9.75 3.64 23.16
C GLU A 132 8.36 3.03 22.91
N VAL A 133 7.34 3.50 23.62
CA VAL A 133 5.95 3.08 23.41
C VAL A 133 5.46 3.48 22.01
N GLY A 134 5.79 4.69 21.55
CA GLY A 134 5.48 5.12 20.19
C GLY A 134 6.17 4.27 19.12
N ALA A 135 7.43 3.90 19.33
CA ALA A 135 8.15 2.99 18.43
C ALA A 135 7.46 1.61 18.36
N TYR A 136 7.04 1.06 19.50
CA TYR A 136 6.28 -0.19 19.56
C TYR A 136 4.92 -0.08 18.86
N ASN A 137 4.16 0.99 19.08
CA ASN A 137 2.88 1.22 18.40
C ASN A 137 3.04 1.33 16.88
N ARG A 138 4.07 2.04 16.39
CA ARG A 138 4.37 2.12 14.96
C ARG A 138 4.80 0.78 14.38
N ALA A 139 5.58 -0.02 15.12
CA ALA A 139 5.92 -1.38 14.72
C ALA A 139 4.67 -2.24 14.50
N ASN A 140 3.71 -2.19 15.44
CA ASN A 140 2.44 -2.90 15.32
C ASN A 140 1.56 -2.37 14.18
N ARG A 141 1.52 -1.05 13.97
CA ARG A 141 0.83 -0.47 12.81
C ARG A 141 1.43 -0.96 11.49
N SER A 142 2.75 -1.05 11.40
CA SER A 142 3.45 -1.58 10.22
C SER A 142 3.10 -3.06 9.96
N LEU A 143 2.94 -3.88 11.01
CA LEU A 143 2.47 -5.26 10.88
C LEU A 143 1.03 -5.32 10.36
N GLN A 144 0.12 -4.51 10.92
CA GLN A 144 -1.25 -4.41 10.40
C GLN A 144 -1.25 -3.97 8.92
N HIS A 145 -0.40 -3.02 8.56
CA HIS A 145 -0.28 -2.54 7.18
C HIS A 145 0.17 -3.65 6.21
N LEU A 146 1.00 -4.60 6.66
CA LEU A 146 1.32 -5.78 5.87
C LEU A 146 0.07 -6.62 5.64
N VAL A 147 -0.66 -6.97 6.70
CA VAL A 147 -1.86 -7.81 6.64
C VAL A 147 -2.94 -7.19 5.75
N GLU A 148 -3.09 -5.87 5.81
CA GLU A 148 -4.06 -5.11 5.00
C GLU A 148 -3.74 -5.12 3.49
N ASN A 149 -2.51 -5.42 3.09
CA ASN A 149 -2.03 -5.26 1.70
C ASN A 149 -1.47 -6.55 1.07
N TYR A 150 -1.25 -7.63 1.82
CA TYR A 150 -0.54 -8.82 1.31
C TYR A 150 -1.42 -9.83 0.54
N GLY A 151 -2.75 -9.67 0.55
CA GLY A 151 -3.67 -10.67 0.00
C GLY A 151 -3.47 -10.94 -1.51
N SER A 152 -3.41 -9.88 -2.34
CA SER A 152 -3.19 -10.03 -3.78
C SER A 152 -1.81 -10.58 -4.10
N LEU A 153 -0.80 -10.23 -3.28
CA LEU A 153 0.55 -10.77 -3.40
C LEU A 153 0.54 -12.29 -3.27
N VAL A 154 0.02 -12.83 -2.15
CA VAL A 154 0.08 -14.27 -1.88
C VAL A 154 -0.70 -15.09 -2.90
N ALA A 155 -1.88 -14.61 -3.30
CA ALA A 155 -2.63 -15.24 -4.39
C ALA A 155 -1.84 -15.18 -5.72
N GLY A 156 -1.19 -14.05 -5.98
CA GLY A 156 -0.41 -13.83 -7.19
C GLY A 156 0.88 -14.65 -7.27
N LEU A 157 1.56 -14.91 -6.15
CA LEU A 157 2.75 -15.77 -6.09
C LEU A 157 2.47 -17.16 -6.67
N PHE A 158 1.27 -17.69 -6.42
CA PHE A 158 0.86 -18.99 -6.94
C PHE A 158 0.66 -18.95 -8.47
N LEU A 159 -0.25 -18.12 -8.98
CA LEU A 159 -0.57 -18.13 -10.41
C LEU A 159 0.55 -17.55 -11.28
N ALA A 160 1.14 -16.42 -10.90
CA ALA A 160 2.22 -15.82 -11.66
C ALA A 160 3.49 -16.69 -11.62
N GLY A 161 3.75 -17.39 -10.50
CA GLY A 161 4.93 -18.26 -10.34
C GLY A 161 4.94 -19.44 -11.32
N ASN A 162 3.75 -19.95 -11.71
CA ASN A 162 3.62 -21.02 -12.70
C ASN A 162 4.05 -20.60 -14.12
N VAL A 163 4.03 -19.29 -14.42
CA VAL A 163 4.45 -18.76 -15.73
C VAL A 163 5.82 -18.12 -15.64
N PHE A 164 5.99 -17.19 -14.70
CA PHE A 164 7.12 -16.28 -14.56
C PHE A 164 7.93 -16.55 -13.27
N ALA A 165 8.28 -17.82 -13.01
CA ALA A 165 8.93 -18.25 -11.76
C ALA A 165 10.11 -17.36 -11.30
N PHE A 166 11.08 -17.10 -12.19
CA PHE A 166 12.24 -16.26 -11.83
C PHE A 166 11.86 -14.78 -11.60
N PRO A 167 11.12 -14.10 -12.48
CA PRO A 167 10.60 -12.76 -12.19
C PRO A 167 9.80 -12.66 -10.88
N VAL A 168 8.97 -13.66 -10.57
CA VAL A 168 8.20 -13.71 -9.31
C VAL A 168 9.13 -13.86 -8.10
N PHE A 169 10.19 -14.68 -8.20
CA PHE A 169 11.21 -14.77 -7.17
C PHE A 169 11.88 -13.41 -6.91
N VAL A 170 12.30 -12.71 -7.97
CA VAL A 170 12.92 -11.38 -7.85
C VAL A 170 11.96 -10.37 -7.21
N ALA A 171 10.69 -10.33 -7.67
CA ALA A 171 9.68 -9.46 -7.07
C ALA A 171 9.45 -9.79 -5.58
N THR A 172 9.47 -11.06 -5.21
CA THR A 172 9.34 -11.51 -3.81
C THR A 172 10.51 -11.04 -2.95
N VAL A 173 11.75 -11.09 -3.46
CA VAL A 173 12.93 -10.57 -2.78
C VAL A 173 12.80 -9.05 -2.57
N VAL A 174 12.42 -8.30 -3.62
CA VAL A 174 12.20 -6.84 -3.52
C VAL A 174 11.11 -6.52 -2.51
N PHE A 175 10.02 -7.29 -2.51
CA PHE A 175 8.95 -7.15 -1.52
C PHE A 175 9.46 -7.39 -0.10
N ALA A 176 10.20 -8.48 0.15
CA ALA A 176 10.72 -8.83 1.46
C ALA A 176 11.66 -7.74 2.00
N VAL A 177 12.62 -7.30 1.19
CA VAL A 177 13.52 -6.18 1.54
C VAL A 177 12.74 -4.90 1.81
N GLY A 178 11.81 -4.55 0.93
CA GLY A 178 10.93 -3.39 1.10
C GLY A 178 10.13 -3.44 2.40
N ARG A 179 9.57 -4.60 2.75
CA ARG A 179 8.79 -4.79 3.98
C ARG A 179 9.64 -4.74 5.25
N ILE A 180 10.85 -5.30 5.23
CA ILE A 180 11.79 -5.18 6.35
C ILE A 180 12.19 -3.71 6.52
N ALA A 181 12.57 -3.03 5.44
CA ALA A 181 12.90 -1.61 5.47
C ALA A 181 11.73 -0.74 5.92
N HIS A 182 10.51 -1.05 5.50
CA HIS A 182 9.29 -0.38 5.98
C HIS A 182 9.11 -0.57 7.49
N GLN A 183 9.22 -1.82 7.97
CA GLN A 183 9.06 -2.16 9.39
C GLN A 183 10.05 -1.41 10.27
N VAL A 184 11.34 -1.48 9.94
CA VAL A 184 12.42 -0.81 10.68
C VAL A 184 12.31 0.71 10.54
N GLY A 185 12.05 1.21 9.34
CA GLY A 185 11.91 2.66 9.11
C GLY A 185 10.73 3.26 9.89
N TYR A 186 9.65 2.51 10.09
CA TYR A 186 8.49 3.00 10.82
C TYR A 186 8.76 3.15 12.32
N THR A 187 9.64 2.33 12.92
CA THR A 187 9.96 2.46 14.35
C THR A 187 10.71 3.74 14.67
N SER A 188 11.50 4.25 13.73
CA SER A 188 12.31 5.47 13.91
C SER A 188 11.50 6.78 13.82
N GLY A 189 10.28 6.73 13.27
CA GLY A 189 9.40 7.89 13.16
C GLY A 189 8.54 7.85 11.89
N TYR A 190 7.57 8.77 11.79
CA TYR A 190 6.76 8.90 10.59
C TYR A 190 7.59 9.41 9.40
N GLY A 191 7.45 8.76 8.25
CA GLY A 191 8.19 9.07 7.01
C GLY A 191 9.35 8.11 6.72
N GLY A 192 10.04 7.60 7.75
CA GLY A 192 11.18 6.67 7.57
C GLY A 192 10.82 5.35 6.87
N HIS A 193 9.53 4.98 6.88
CA HIS A 193 8.99 3.80 6.23
C HIS A 193 8.74 3.98 4.71
N GLY A 194 8.79 5.20 4.19
CA GLY A 194 8.30 5.54 2.84
C GLY A 194 9.02 4.80 1.70
N LEU A 195 10.35 4.68 1.77
CA LEU A 195 11.12 3.96 0.75
C LEU A 195 10.79 2.45 0.77
N GLY A 196 10.71 1.86 1.96
CA GLY A 196 10.30 0.46 2.12
C GLY A 196 8.87 0.21 1.60
N PHE A 197 7.96 1.16 1.84
CA PHE A 197 6.61 1.13 1.27
C PHE A 197 6.68 1.09 -0.26
N ALA A 198 7.40 2.03 -0.89
CA ALA A 198 7.52 2.13 -2.33
C ALA A 198 8.08 0.85 -2.97
N LEU A 199 9.11 0.24 -2.40
CA LEU A 199 9.67 -1.03 -2.86
C LEU A 199 8.65 -2.17 -2.77
N SER A 200 7.92 -2.26 -1.65
CA SER A 200 6.89 -3.29 -1.47
C SER A 200 5.71 -3.10 -2.44
N LEU A 201 5.28 -1.86 -2.66
CA LEU A 201 4.21 -1.51 -3.60
C LEU A 201 4.61 -1.82 -5.04
N PHE A 202 5.85 -1.51 -5.40
CA PHE A 202 6.44 -1.81 -6.70
C PHE A 202 6.39 -3.32 -6.97
N ALA A 203 6.88 -4.14 -6.04
CA ALA A 203 6.86 -5.59 -6.19
C ALA A 203 5.44 -6.17 -6.35
N ILE A 204 4.49 -5.71 -5.53
CA ILE A 204 3.07 -6.12 -5.63
C ILE A 204 2.52 -5.75 -7.01
N SER A 205 2.77 -4.52 -7.45
CA SER A 205 2.25 -4.00 -8.71
C SER A 205 2.87 -4.70 -9.91
N THR A 206 4.13 -5.13 -9.84
CA THR A 206 4.75 -6.00 -10.86
C THR A 206 4.08 -7.37 -10.91
N ILE A 207 3.80 -8.01 -9.77
CA ILE A 207 3.10 -9.30 -9.74
C ILE A 207 1.69 -9.17 -10.32
N GLU A 208 0.95 -8.12 -9.95
CA GLU A 208 -0.35 -7.83 -10.56
C GLU A 208 -0.23 -7.57 -12.07
N GLY A 209 0.82 -6.88 -12.52
CA GLY A 209 1.13 -6.70 -13.94
C GLY A 209 1.37 -8.03 -14.68
N LEU A 210 2.10 -8.98 -14.07
CA LEU A 210 2.34 -10.30 -14.65
C LEU A 210 1.04 -11.08 -14.81
N LEU A 211 0.15 -11.02 -13.82
CA LEU A 211 -1.18 -11.63 -13.89
C LEU A 211 -2.05 -10.95 -14.95
N LEU A 212 -1.97 -9.62 -15.07
CA LEU A 212 -2.70 -8.87 -16.09
C LEU A 212 -2.26 -9.27 -17.49
N VAL A 213 -0.95 -9.46 -17.73
CA VAL A 213 -0.45 -9.98 -19.02
C VAL A 213 -1.08 -11.35 -19.33
N ILE A 214 -1.11 -12.29 -18.38
CA ILE A 214 -1.75 -13.60 -18.58
C ILE A 214 -3.24 -13.44 -18.89
N GLY A 215 -3.93 -12.56 -18.16
CA GLY A 215 -5.33 -12.22 -18.38
C GLY A 215 -5.60 -11.70 -19.80
N LEU A 216 -4.82 -10.72 -20.25
CA LEU A 216 -4.93 -10.12 -21.58
C LEU A 216 -4.62 -11.13 -22.69
N LYS A 217 -3.66 -12.05 -22.49
CA LYS A 217 -3.42 -13.17 -23.41
C LYS A 217 -4.63 -14.10 -23.50
N GLY A 218 -5.26 -14.43 -22.38
CA GLY A 218 -6.49 -15.23 -22.36
C GLY A 218 -7.64 -14.56 -23.11
N LEU A 219 -7.76 -13.24 -23.01
CA LEU A 219 -8.72 -12.42 -23.75
C LEU A 219 -8.33 -12.14 -25.20
N LYS A 220 -7.14 -12.59 -25.65
CA LYS A 220 -6.59 -12.34 -27.00
C LYS A 220 -6.44 -10.85 -27.35
N LEU A 221 -6.13 -10.02 -26.34
CA LEU A 221 -5.88 -8.58 -26.52
C LEU A 221 -4.40 -8.27 -26.81
N ILE A 222 -3.50 -9.21 -26.48
CA ILE A 222 -2.04 -9.20 -26.75
C ILE A 222 -1.53 -10.62 -27.05
#